data_AF-A0ABD3F0I6-F1
#
_entry.id   AF-A0ABD3F0I6-F1
#
_cell.length_a   1.000
_cell.length_b   1.000
_cell.length_c   1.000
_cell.angle_alpha   90.00
_cell.angle_beta   90.00
_cell.angle_gamma   90.00
#
_symmetry.space_group_name_H-M   'P 1'
#
loop_
_entity.id
_entity.type
_entity.pdbx_description
1 polymer ?
#
loop_
_entity_poly.entity_id
_entity_poly.type
_entity_poly.pdbx_seq_one_letter_code
_entity_poly.pdbx_strand_id
1 'polypeptide(L)'
;MIMPQGCTEPGCTRLVRSRGRCKAHGGGRRCTVEGCNRGSQTQGLCIRHGGGHRCTRPECTKASQSGGLCKAHGGGARCQHPDCTKSSQGGGYCRAHGGGQQCGEEGCMKGAQRGGLCAKHGGTRFCQHPGCSKNDRGGGLCAKHGGKVRCTNRGCKKLARMAGQCWEHWAEAKDELPDDQVASSSDELRNAPSASTEEAPVEVIKSCGAANDKDDNAVALAVLDSTKENVSRQHVRGKSSNETAFARASTIAA
;
A
#
# COMPACT_ATOMS: atom_id res chain seq x y z
N MET A 1 -9.50 34.77 -17.76
CA MET A 1 -8.86 33.52 -17.28
C MET A 1 -9.91 32.43 -17.31
N ILE A 2 -9.68 31.33 -18.03
CA ILE A 2 -10.64 30.21 -18.10
C ILE A 2 -10.53 29.43 -16.77
N MET A 3 -11.58 29.47 -15.94
CA MET A 3 -11.60 28.69 -14.71
C MET A 3 -11.64 27.19 -15.03
N PRO A 4 -10.87 26.35 -14.32
CA PRO A 4 -10.86 24.91 -14.56
C PRO A 4 -12.21 24.31 -14.16
N GLN A 5 -12.90 23.73 -15.15
CA GLN A 5 -14.24 23.18 -14.97
C GLN A 5 -14.22 21.94 -14.07
N GLY A 6 -15.20 21.83 -13.17
CA GLY A 6 -15.43 20.65 -12.34
C GLY A 6 -16.06 19.50 -13.12
N CYS A 7 -15.79 18.26 -12.70
CA CYS A 7 -16.37 17.06 -13.31
C CYS A 7 -17.90 17.12 -13.28
N THR A 8 -18.55 16.77 -14.38
CA THR A 8 -20.02 16.72 -14.51
C THR A 8 -20.69 15.61 -13.69
N GLU A 9 -19.92 14.79 -12.97
CA GLU A 9 -20.52 13.73 -12.15
C GLU A 9 -20.94 14.31 -10.80
N PRO A 10 -22.18 14.05 -10.35
CA PRO A 10 -22.70 14.62 -9.11
C PRO A 10 -21.81 14.22 -7.92
N GLY A 11 -21.49 15.20 -7.07
CA GLY A 11 -20.62 14.99 -5.90
C GLY A 11 -19.12 14.81 -6.23
N CYS A 12 -18.70 14.95 -7.49
CA CYS A 12 -17.28 14.87 -7.86
C CYS A 12 -16.60 16.24 -7.82
N THR A 13 -15.69 16.43 -6.86
CA THR A 13 -14.88 17.66 -6.76
C THR A 13 -13.65 17.68 -7.66
N ARG A 14 -13.44 16.63 -8.47
CA ARG A 14 -12.25 16.53 -9.34
C ARG A 14 -12.41 17.37 -10.60
N LEU A 15 -11.30 17.89 -11.11
CA LEU A 15 -11.28 18.67 -12.35
C LEU A 15 -11.55 17.80 -13.60
N VAL A 16 -12.22 18.41 -14.58
CA VAL A 16 -12.41 17.84 -15.91
C VAL A 16 -11.07 17.60 -16.58
N ARG A 17 -10.96 16.47 -17.28
CA ARG A 17 -9.88 16.24 -18.24
C ARG A 17 -10.36 16.37 -19.68
N SER A 18 -11.40 15.62 -20.04
CA SER A 18 -12.03 15.68 -21.35
C SER A 18 -13.48 15.21 -21.24
N ARG A 19 -14.32 15.59 -22.22
CA ARG A 19 -15.74 15.18 -22.29
C ARG A 19 -16.53 15.50 -21.00
N GLY A 20 -16.24 16.62 -20.34
CA GLY A 20 -16.89 17.03 -19.09
C GLY A 20 -16.55 16.16 -17.87
N ARG A 21 -15.72 15.11 -18.00
CA ARG A 21 -15.47 14.16 -16.91
C ARG A 21 -14.02 14.18 -16.43
N CYS A 22 -13.82 13.79 -15.17
CA CYS A 22 -12.49 13.60 -14.60
C CYS A 22 -11.87 12.26 -15.04
N LYS A 23 -10.59 12.02 -14.73
CA LYS A 23 -9.90 10.75 -15.07
C LYS A 23 -10.65 9.51 -14.55
N ALA A 24 -11.17 9.56 -13.32
CA ALA A 24 -11.87 8.42 -12.72
C ALA A 24 -13.22 8.16 -13.39
N HIS A 25 -13.88 9.22 -13.87
CA HIS A 25 -15.19 9.16 -14.51
C HIS A 25 -15.09 9.11 -16.05
N GLY A 26 -13.93 8.75 -16.61
CA GLY A 26 -13.80 8.53 -18.05
C GLY A 26 -13.43 9.72 -18.92
N GLY A 27 -12.98 10.81 -18.31
CA GLY A 27 -12.26 11.88 -19.02
C GLY A 27 -10.84 11.51 -19.48
N GLY A 28 -10.41 10.25 -19.28
CA GLY A 28 -9.17 9.72 -19.84
C GLY A 28 -9.40 9.01 -21.17
N ARG A 29 -8.38 8.98 -22.03
CA ARG A 29 -8.39 8.15 -23.25
C ARG A 29 -8.50 6.67 -22.88
N ARG A 30 -9.33 5.92 -23.60
CA ARG A 30 -9.60 4.49 -23.36
C ARG A 30 -8.88 3.63 -24.39
N CYS A 31 -8.64 2.38 -24.02
CA CYS A 31 -8.07 1.39 -24.91
C CYS A 31 -9.00 1.17 -26.11
N THR A 32 -8.43 1.09 -27.32
CA THR A 32 -9.19 0.88 -28.57
C THR A 32 -9.64 -0.57 -28.77
N VAL A 33 -8.99 -1.53 -28.11
CA VAL A 33 -9.44 -2.93 -28.10
C VAL A 33 -10.85 -3.03 -27.52
N GLU A 34 -11.75 -3.66 -28.27
CA GLU A 34 -13.15 -3.89 -27.91
C GLU A 34 -13.27 -4.55 -26.53
N GLY A 35 -14.27 -4.13 -25.75
CA GLY A 35 -14.47 -4.56 -24.37
C GLY A 35 -13.41 -4.08 -23.35
N CYS A 36 -12.40 -3.31 -23.76
CA CYS A 36 -11.34 -2.87 -22.86
C CYS A 36 -11.56 -1.47 -22.27
N ASN A 37 -12.11 -1.42 -21.05
CA ASN A 37 -12.33 -0.17 -20.33
C ASN A 37 -11.06 0.45 -19.68
N ARG A 38 -9.86 -0.08 -19.96
CA ARG A 38 -8.61 0.43 -19.37
C ARG A 38 -8.19 1.74 -20.03
N GLY A 39 -7.48 2.59 -19.30
CA GLY A 39 -6.89 3.80 -19.88
C GLY A 39 -5.83 3.46 -20.92
N SER A 40 -5.89 4.11 -22.08
CA SER A 40 -4.81 4.01 -23.07
C SER A 40 -3.56 4.72 -22.57
N GLN A 41 -2.42 4.22 -22.99
CA GLN A 41 -1.13 4.87 -22.86
C GLN A 41 -0.80 5.46 -24.24
N THR A 42 0.06 4.81 -25.01
CA THR A 42 0.43 5.19 -26.37
C THR A 42 -0.38 4.40 -27.40
N GLN A 43 -0.54 4.94 -28.62
CA GLN A 43 -1.21 4.28 -29.75
C GLN A 43 -2.67 3.86 -29.48
N GLY A 44 -3.35 4.51 -28.54
CA GLY A 44 -4.73 4.14 -28.17
C GLY A 44 -4.84 2.82 -27.41
N LEU A 45 -3.74 2.16 -27.04
CA LEU A 45 -3.76 0.84 -26.38
C LEU A 45 -3.43 0.97 -24.89
N CYS A 46 -3.96 0.08 -24.06
CA CYS A 46 -3.55 0.00 -22.65
C CYS A 46 -2.23 -0.78 -22.51
N ILE A 47 -1.58 -0.74 -21.35
CA ILE A 47 -0.29 -1.42 -21.14
C ILE A 47 -0.34 -2.93 -21.44
N ARG A 48 -1.47 -3.57 -21.13
CA ARG A 48 -1.71 -5.00 -21.41
C ARG A 48 -1.85 -5.26 -22.91
N HIS A 49 -2.45 -4.34 -23.66
CA HIS A 49 -2.72 -4.48 -25.09
C HIS A 49 -1.65 -3.83 -25.98
N GLY A 50 -0.49 -3.42 -25.44
CA GLY A 50 0.61 -2.91 -26.28
C GLY A 50 1.00 -1.46 -26.05
N GLY A 51 0.20 -0.67 -25.34
CA GLY A 51 0.41 0.78 -25.30
C GLY A 51 1.64 1.29 -24.52
N GLY A 52 2.49 0.41 -24.00
CA GLY A 52 3.72 0.78 -23.30
C GLY A 52 4.94 0.16 -23.94
N HIS A 53 6.10 0.83 -23.83
CA HIS A 53 7.36 0.34 -24.37
C HIS A 53 7.68 -1.09 -23.89
N ARG A 54 8.24 -1.90 -24.79
CA ARG A 54 8.65 -3.28 -24.51
C ARG A 54 10.10 -3.33 -24.11
N CYS A 55 10.46 -4.39 -23.41
CA CYS A 55 11.84 -4.67 -23.07
C CYS A 55 12.66 -4.81 -24.35
N THR A 56 13.82 -4.17 -24.41
CA THR A 56 14.75 -4.23 -25.55
C THR A 56 15.55 -5.54 -25.63
N ARG A 57 15.44 -6.40 -24.61
CA ARG A 57 16.07 -7.72 -24.61
C ARG A 57 15.35 -8.60 -25.64
N PRO A 58 16.09 -9.33 -26.51
CA PRO A 58 15.47 -10.23 -27.48
C PRO A 58 14.55 -11.24 -26.78
N GLU A 59 13.45 -11.60 -27.44
CA GLU A 59 12.42 -12.51 -26.94
C GLU A 59 11.68 -12.06 -25.65
N CYS A 60 11.87 -10.81 -25.20
CA CYS A 60 11.21 -10.32 -23.99
C CYS A 60 9.98 -9.47 -24.29
N THR A 61 8.79 -10.03 -24.06
CA THR A 61 7.50 -9.33 -24.24
C THR A 61 7.07 -8.49 -23.04
N LYS A 62 7.86 -8.47 -21.96
CA LYS A 62 7.55 -7.72 -20.73
C LYS A 62 7.63 -6.22 -20.97
N ALA A 63 6.77 -5.47 -20.28
CA ALA A 63 6.80 -4.00 -20.34
C ALA A 63 8.11 -3.44 -19.75
N SER A 64 8.69 -2.49 -20.45
CA SER A 64 9.82 -1.69 -20.00
C SER A 64 9.42 -0.81 -18.83
N GLN A 65 10.33 -0.63 -17.89
CA GLN A 65 10.19 0.28 -16.74
C GLN A 65 11.00 1.56 -16.98
N SER A 66 12.30 1.42 -17.24
CA SER A 66 13.20 2.52 -17.60
C SER A 66 14.36 1.99 -18.42
N GLY A 67 15.01 2.86 -19.21
CA GLY A 67 16.16 2.49 -20.05
C GLY A 67 15.86 1.39 -21.08
N GLY A 68 14.59 1.26 -21.50
CA GLY A 68 14.17 0.21 -22.43
C GLY A 68 14.10 -1.20 -21.82
N LEU A 69 14.37 -1.40 -20.52
CA LEU A 69 14.45 -2.73 -19.92
C LEU A 69 13.26 -3.00 -19.00
N CYS A 70 12.87 -4.26 -18.86
CA CYS A 70 11.87 -4.68 -17.87
C CYS A 70 12.52 -4.86 -16.49
N LYS A 71 11.71 -5.01 -15.43
CA LYS A 71 12.20 -5.19 -14.05
C LYS A 71 13.27 -6.28 -13.90
N ALA A 72 13.06 -7.43 -14.54
CA ALA A 72 13.97 -8.58 -14.49
C ALA A 72 15.27 -8.34 -15.26
N HIS A 73 15.24 -7.51 -16.31
CA HIS A 73 16.39 -7.22 -17.16
C HIS A 73 17.10 -5.90 -16.81
N GLY A 74 16.88 -5.33 -15.63
CA GLY A 74 17.59 -4.12 -15.21
C GLY A 74 16.74 -2.83 -15.21
N GLY A 75 15.51 -2.86 -15.69
CA GLY A 75 14.66 -1.68 -15.79
C GLY A 75 14.03 -1.23 -14.47
N GLY A 76 13.99 0.08 -14.24
CA GLY A 76 13.61 0.76 -12.99
C GLY A 76 14.84 1.18 -12.17
N ALA A 77 14.66 2.00 -11.14
CA ALA A 77 15.77 2.45 -10.29
C ALA A 77 16.57 1.28 -9.68
N ARG A 78 17.90 1.36 -9.70
CA ARG A 78 18.83 0.39 -9.08
C ARG A 78 19.32 0.91 -7.73
N CYS A 79 19.80 -0.01 -6.90
CA CYS A 79 20.52 0.33 -5.69
C CYS A 79 21.80 1.11 -6.04
N GLN A 80 22.03 2.23 -5.36
CA GLN A 80 23.22 3.07 -5.55
C GLN A 80 24.45 2.57 -4.80
N HIS A 81 24.28 1.66 -3.84
CA HIS A 81 25.41 1.01 -3.17
C HIS A 81 26.34 0.32 -4.18
N PRO A 82 27.67 0.47 -4.06
CA PRO A 82 28.65 -0.19 -4.92
C PRO A 82 28.35 -1.69 -5.09
N ASP A 83 28.50 -2.18 -6.32
CA ASP A 83 28.35 -3.58 -6.72
C ASP A 83 26.96 -4.22 -6.44
N CYS A 84 25.95 -3.41 -6.12
CA CYS A 84 24.59 -3.91 -5.86
C CYS A 84 23.68 -3.74 -7.07
N THR A 85 23.32 -4.85 -7.72
CA THR A 85 22.41 -4.85 -8.88
C THR A 85 20.92 -4.92 -8.51
N LYS A 86 20.61 -4.98 -7.21
CA LYS A 86 19.23 -5.12 -6.71
C LYS A 86 18.41 -3.86 -7.01
N SER A 87 17.11 -4.03 -7.26
CA SER A 87 16.21 -2.90 -7.49
C SER A 87 16.07 -2.01 -6.26
N SER A 88 16.08 -0.69 -6.46
CA SER A 88 15.77 0.26 -5.40
C SER A 88 14.32 0.10 -4.93
N GLN A 89 14.10 0.22 -3.62
CA GLN A 89 12.78 0.23 -3.00
C GLN A 89 12.32 1.65 -2.62
N GLY A 90 13.04 2.68 -3.06
CA GLY A 90 12.89 4.07 -2.64
C GLY A 90 14.18 4.61 -2.03
N GLY A 91 14.42 5.92 -2.17
CA GLY A 91 15.62 6.59 -1.65
C GLY A 91 16.92 6.16 -2.31
N GLY A 92 16.88 5.54 -3.50
CA GLY A 92 18.09 5.11 -4.23
C GLY A 92 18.67 3.76 -3.80
N TYR A 93 18.18 3.13 -2.73
CA TYR A 93 18.75 1.89 -2.20
C TYR A 93 17.80 0.69 -2.28
N CYS A 94 18.34 -0.53 -2.24
CA CYS A 94 17.55 -1.76 -2.08
C CYS A 94 17.21 -2.00 -0.61
N ARG A 95 16.29 -2.93 -0.32
CA ARG A 95 15.84 -3.23 1.05
C ARG A 95 16.98 -3.53 2.03
N ALA A 96 18.05 -4.19 1.58
CA ALA A 96 19.19 -4.53 2.41
C ALA A 96 20.12 -3.34 2.71
N HIS A 97 20.10 -2.31 1.85
CA HIS A 97 20.94 -1.12 1.99
C HIS A 97 20.11 0.09 2.43
N GLY A 98 19.03 -0.11 3.18
CA GLY A 98 18.20 0.98 3.72
C GLY A 98 17.13 1.53 2.76
N GLY A 99 16.89 0.86 1.64
CA GLY A 99 15.87 1.25 0.67
C GLY A 99 14.44 1.04 1.17
N GLY A 100 13.56 1.98 0.81
CA GLY A 100 12.16 2.01 1.25
C GLY A 100 12.01 2.56 2.67
N GLN A 101 10.78 2.61 3.16
CA GLN A 101 10.50 3.14 4.50
C GLN A 101 11.10 2.23 5.58
N GLN A 102 11.95 2.79 6.44
CA GLN A 102 12.55 2.10 7.59
C GLN A 102 11.67 2.23 8.84
N CYS A 103 11.92 1.36 9.81
CA CYS A 103 11.29 1.44 11.12
C CYS A 103 11.64 2.76 11.79
N GLY A 104 10.64 3.47 12.32
CA GLY A 104 10.84 4.71 13.07
C GLY A 104 11.44 4.54 14.48
N GLU A 105 11.84 3.31 14.85
CA GLU A 105 12.48 3.06 16.13
C GLU A 105 13.97 3.40 16.02
N GLU A 106 14.51 4.13 16.99
CA GLU A 106 15.91 4.54 16.98
C GLU A 106 16.85 3.34 16.86
N GLY A 107 17.82 3.43 15.94
CA GLY A 107 18.78 2.35 15.66
C GLY A 107 18.21 1.14 14.91
N CYS A 108 16.92 1.12 14.52
CA CYS A 108 16.35 -0.02 13.81
C CYS A 108 16.47 0.08 12.28
N MET A 109 17.32 -0.76 11.67
CA MET A 109 17.49 -0.83 10.21
C MET A 109 16.49 -1.75 9.49
N LYS A 110 15.41 -2.18 10.14
CA LYS A 110 14.41 -3.05 9.52
C LYS A 110 13.40 -2.21 8.76
N GLY A 111 13.04 -2.66 7.56
CA GLY A 111 11.97 -2.02 6.79
C GLY A 111 10.64 -2.01 7.57
N ALA A 112 9.98 -0.86 7.58
CA ALA A 112 8.67 -0.68 8.17
C ALA A 112 7.60 -1.52 7.44
N GLN A 113 6.56 -1.88 8.19
CA GLN A 113 5.36 -2.52 7.69
C GLN A 113 4.20 -1.53 7.80
N ARG A 114 3.41 -1.61 8.87
CA ARG A 114 2.31 -0.68 9.12
C ARG A 114 2.73 0.40 10.11
N GLY A 115 2.26 1.63 9.89
CA GLY A 115 2.35 2.71 10.87
C GLY A 115 3.77 3.13 11.22
N GLY A 116 4.72 3.08 10.27
CA GLY A 116 6.08 3.52 10.57
C GLY A 116 7.03 2.43 11.09
N LEU A 117 6.50 1.28 11.53
CA LEU A 117 7.26 0.38 12.40
C LEU A 117 7.47 -1.01 11.78
N CYS A 118 8.52 -1.71 12.19
CA CYS A 118 8.78 -3.08 11.78
C CYS A 118 7.94 -4.07 12.59
N ALA A 119 7.86 -5.34 12.17
CA ALA A 119 7.06 -6.35 12.87
C ALA A 119 7.38 -6.50 14.37
N LYS A 120 8.64 -6.29 14.78
CA LYS A 120 9.05 -6.37 16.20
C LYS A 120 8.69 -5.11 17.00
N HIS A 121 8.62 -3.96 16.36
CA HIS A 121 8.35 -2.66 17.01
C HIS A 121 6.88 -2.23 16.80
N GLY A 122 5.93 -3.17 16.69
CA GLY A 122 4.51 -2.81 16.56
C GLY A 122 3.98 -2.64 15.13
N GLY A 123 4.78 -2.95 14.11
CA GLY A 123 4.35 -2.94 12.70
C GLY A 123 3.37 -4.06 12.31
N THR A 124 3.03 -4.95 13.25
CA THR A 124 2.05 -6.03 13.10
C THR A 124 0.86 -5.77 14.01
N ARG A 125 -0.36 -6.00 13.52
CA ARG A 125 -1.56 -6.04 14.36
C ARG A 125 -2.06 -7.47 14.51
N PHE A 126 -2.65 -7.79 15.65
CA PHE A 126 -3.32 -9.06 15.88
C PHE A 126 -4.82 -8.93 15.61
N CYS A 127 -5.45 -10.08 15.41
CA CYS A 127 -6.89 -10.21 15.27
C CYS A 127 -7.58 -9.70 16.53
N GLN A 128 -8.57 -8.83 16.38
CA GLN A 128 -9.40 -8.31 17.47
C GLN A 128 -10.44 -9.32 17.96
N HIS A 129 -10.51 -10.51 17.35
CA HIS A 129 -11.41 -11.55 17.79
C HIS A 129 -10.94 -12.08 19.15
N PRO A 130 -11.82 -12.18 20.17
CA PRO A 130 -11.45 -12.66 21.49
C PRO A 130 -10.69 -13.99 21.41
N GLY A 131 -9.58 -14.08 22.15
CA GLY A 131 -8.72 -15.27 22.21
C GLY A 131 -7.92 -15.58 20.94
N CYS A 132 -7.88 -14.69 19.93
CA CYS A 132 -7.16 -14.95 18.68
C CYS A 132 -5.79 -14.28 18.61
N SER A 133 -4.71 -15.07 18.62
CA SER A 133 -3.33 -14.60 18.46
C SER A 133 -2.85 -14.47 17.01
N LYS A 134 -3.74 -14.63 16.02
CA LYS A 134 -3.36 -14.57 14.60
C LYS A 134 -3.24 -13.13 14.14
N ASN A 135 -2.34 -12.88 13.18
CA ASN A 135 -2.16 -11.54 12.63
C ASN A 135 -3.39 -11.06 11.84
N ASP A 136 -3.72 -9.79 12.05
CA ASP A 136 -4.68 -9.01 11.26
C ASP A 136 -4.23 -8.98 9.80
N ARG A 137 -5.17 -9.25 8.88
CA ARG A 137 -4.94 -9.20 7.43
C ARG A 137 -5.62 -7.99 6.76
N GLY A 138 -6.31 -7.16 7.53
CA GLY A 138 -7.12 -6.03 7.09
C GLY A 138 -8.41 -5.94 7.90
N GLY A 139 -8.80 -4.73 8.31
CA GLY A 139 -10.05 -4.51 9.07
C GLY A 139 -10.03 -5.02 10.52
N GLY A 140 -8.85 -5.31 11.08
CA GLY A 140 -8.71 -5.73 12.48
C GLY A 140 -8.88 -7.22 12.73
N LEU A 141 -9.06 -8.04 11.68
CA LEU A 141 -9.36 -9.47 11.81
C LEU A 141 -8.33 -10.31 11.06
N CYS A 142 -8.16 -11.58 11.46
CA CYS A 142 -7.32 -12.52 10.73
C CYS A 142 -8.08 -13.15 9.56
N ALA A 143 -7.40 -13.85 8.66
CA ALA A 143 -8.05 -14.48 7.49
C ALA A 143 -9.19 -15.46 7.84
N LYS A 144 -9.15 -16.08 9.03
CA LYS A 144 -10.23 -16.96 9.51
C LYS A 144 -11.43 -16.18 10.07
N HIS A 145 -11.17 -15.06 10.75
CA HIS A 145 -12.21 -14.24 11.37
C HIS A 145 -12.67 -13.06 10.50
N GLY A 146 -12.43 -13.07 9.18
CA GLY A 146 -12.94 -12.03 8.27
C GLY A 146 -11.95 -10.93 7.86
N GLY A 147 -10.66 -11.09 8.17
CA GLY A 147 -9.56 -10.15 7.88
C GLY A 147 -9.26 -9.80 6.43
N LYS A 148 -10.12 -10.22 5.51
CA LYS A 148 -10.04 -9.95 4.09
C LYS A 148 -11.48 -9.88 3.60
N VAL A 149 -11.81 -8.85 2.83
CA VAL A 149 -13.15 -8.70 2.26
C VAL A 149 -13.44 -9.95 1.43
N ARG A 150 -14.52 -10.66 1.78
CA ARG A 150 -14.99 -11.84 1.06
C ARG A 150 -15.86 -11.41 -0.11
N CYS A 151 -15.90 -12.23 -1.15
CA CYS A 151 -16.81 -12.02 -2.26
C CYS A 151 -18.25 -11.99 -1.76
N THR A 152 -19.02 -10.98 -2.18
CA THR A 152 -20.43 -10.81 -1.83
C THR A 152 -21.35 -11.80 -2.54
N ASN A 153 -20.93 -12.35 -3.69
CA ASN A 153 -21.68 -13.40 -4.38
C ASN A 153 -21.90 -14.62 -3.44
N ARG A 154 -23.16 -15.04 -3.32
CA ARG A 154 -23.64 -16.06 -2.38
C ARG A 154 -22.88 -17.37 -2.57
N GLY A 155 -22.34 -17.91 -1.48
CA GLY A 155 -21.57 -19.16 -1.49
C GLY A 155 -20.12 -19.02 -1.98
N CYS A 156 -19.70 -17.85 -2.46
CA CYS A 156 -18.33 -17.63 -2.91
C CYS A 156 -17.36 -17.39 -1.75
N LYS A 157 -16.45 -18.35 -1.51
CA LYS A 157 -15.40 -18.21 -0.48
C LYS A 157 -14.19 -17.39 -0.94
N LYS A 158 -14.13 -17.00 -2.22
CA LYS A 158 -13.03 -16.22 -2.80
C LYS A 158 -12.97 -14.82 -2.17
N LEU A 159 -11.81 -14.20 -2.23
CA LEU A 159 -11.60 -12.85 -1.72
C LEU A 159 -12.13 -11.83 -2.72
N ALA A 160 -12.79 -10.80 -2.21
CA ALA A 160 -13.17 -9.66 -3.00
C ALA A 160 -11.93 -8.87 -3.45
N ARG A 161 -11.97 -8.40 -4.69
CA ARG A 161 -10.94 -7.54 -5.29
C ARG A 161 -11.48 -6.16 -5.61
N MET A 162 -12.69 -6.07 -6.15
CA MET A 162 -13.30 -4.81 -6.56
C MET A 162 -14.82 -4.89 -6.36
N ALA A 163 -15.44 -3.81 -5.90
CA ALA A 163 -16.88 -3.72 -5.62
C ALA A 163 -17.43 -4.87 -4.73
N GLY A 164 -16.65 -5.35 -3.76
CA GLY A 164 -17.06 -6.45 -2.88
C GLY A 164 -17.07 -7.83 -3.54
N GLN A 165 -16.72 -7.98 -4.82
CA GLN A 165 -16.75 -9.25 -5.56
C GLN A 165 -15.34 -9.76 -5.90
N CYS A 166 -15.21 -11.08 -6.07
CA CYS A 166 -13.97 -11.68 -6.56
C CYS A 166 -13.74 -11.35 -8.05
N TRP A 167 -12.58 -11.69 -8.60
CA TRP A 167 -12.27 -11.35 -10.01
C TRP A 167 -13.28 -11.90 -11.01
N GLU A 168 -13.75 -13.13 -10.81
CA GLU A 168 -14.69 -13.80 -11.72
C GLU A 168 -16.08 -13.19 -11.61
N HIS A 169 -16.65 -13.16 -10.40
CA HIS A 169 -17.98 -12.58 -10.19
C HIS A 169 -18.05 -11.08 -10.49
N TRP A 170 -16.94 -10.35 -10.35
CA TRP A 170 -16.86 -8.96 -10.79
C TRP A 170 -16.78 -8.81 -12.30
N ALA A 171 -16.17 -9.77 -13.01
CA ALA A 171 -16.17 -9.75 -14.47
C ALA A 171 -17.58 -10.01 -15.00
N GLU A 172 -18.30 -10.95 -14.41
CA GLU A 172 -19.69 -11.29 -14.77
C GLU A 172 -20.67 -10.15 -14.45
N ALA A 173 -20.59 -9.53 -13.27
CA ALA A 173 -21.52 -8.47 -12.85
C ALA A 173 -21.35 -7.13 -13.61
N LYS A 174 -20.37 -7.02 -14.51
CA LYS A 174 -20.15 -5.82 -15.31
C LYS A 174 -20.95 -5.77 -16.60
N ASP A 175 -21.41 -6.92 -17.05
CA ASP A 175 -22.18 -7.06 -18.29
C ASP A 175 -23.70 -6.86 -18.04
N GLU A 176 -24.12 -6.66 -16.79
CA GLU A 176 -25.52 -6.43 -16.37
C GLU A 176 -25.85 -4.96 -16.08
N LEU A 177 -25.02 -4.00 -16.53
CA LEU A 177 -25.40 -2.59 -16.52
C LEU A 177 -26.17 -2.29 -17.81
N PRO A 178 -27.49 -2.06 -17.78
CA PRO A 178 -28.27 -1.77 -18.98
C PRO A 178 -27.78 -0.49 -19.67
N ASP A 179 -27.66 -0.56 -21.00
CA ASP A 179 -27.14 0.47 -21.91
C ASP A 179 -28.18 1.59 -22.21
N ASP A 180 -29.36 1.55 -21.59
CA ASP A 180 -30.57 2.16 -22.14
C ASP A 180 -31.23 3.28 -21.30
N GLN A 181 -30.52 3.94 -20.38
CA GLN A 181 -31.05 5.14 -19.70
C GLN A 181 -30.13 6.37 -19.76
N VAL A 182 -29.66 6.69 -20.96
CA VAL A 182 -29.13 8.02 -21.28
C VAL A 182 -29.92 8.67 -22.42
N ALA A 183 -31.13 9.16 -22.14
CA ALA A 183 -31.71 10.33 -22.82
C ALA A 183 -32.95 10.90 -22.06
N SER A 184 -32.79 12.12 -21.57
CA SER A 184 -33.79 13.21 -21.50
C SER A 184 -35.22 12.95 -21.01
N SER A 185 -35.54 13.44 -19.80
CA SER A 185 -36.61 14.43 -19.61
C SER A 185 -36.45 15.12 -18.26
N SER A 186 -35.95 16.36 -18.31
CA SER A 186 -36.31 17.39 -17.36
C SER A 186 -37.82 17.57 -17.31
N ASP A 187 -38.33 17.90 -16.13
CA ASP A 187 -39.72 18.19 -15.74
C ASP A 187 -40.48 17.01 -15.08
N GLU A 188 -41.18 17.35 -13.99
CA GLU A 188 -42.04 16.49 -13.14
C GLU A 188 -41.44 15.81 -11.89
N LEU A 189 -40.68 16.54 -11.07
CA LEU A 189 -40.81 16.43 -9.60
C LEU A 189 -40.83 17.81 -8.95
N ARG A 190 -41.87 18.58 -9.26
CA ARG A 190 -42.31 19.75 -8.50
C ARG A 190 -43.77 19.54 -8.09
N ASN A 191 -44.00 18.66 -7.13
CA ASN A 191 -45.08 18.78 -6.14
C ASN A 191 -45.20 17.49 -5.31
N ALA A 192 -44.71 17.55 -4.07
CA ALA A 192 -45.29 16.79 -2.97
C ALA A 192 -45.12 17.61 -1.67
N PRO A 193 -46.19 17.77 -0.87
CA PRO A 193 -46.26 18.76 0.21
C PRO A 193 -45.52 18.32 1.48
N SER A 194 -45.01 19.33 2.19
CA SER A 194 -44.49 19.25 3.55
C SER A 194 -45.58 18.89 4.55
N ALA A 195 -45.37 17.85 5.34
CA ALA A 195 -46.13 17.58 6.56
C ALA A 195 -45.16 17.39 7.73
N SER A 196 -45.18 18.37 8.61
CA SER A 196 -44.75 18.33 10.00
C SER A 196 -45.44 17.20 10.78
N THR A 197 -44.75 16.58 11.73
CA THR A 197 -45.16 16.61 13.15
C THR A 197 -44.11 15.99 14.08
N GLU A 198 -43.73 16.84 15.04
CA GLU A 198 -43.58 16.60 16.49
C GLU A 198 -42.40 15.82 17.07
N GLU A 199 -41.73 16.55 17.97
CA GLU A 199 -40.59 16.22 18.81
C GLU A 199 -41.02 15.55 20.11
N ALA A 200 -40.13 14.75 20.72
CA ALA A 200 -39.80 14.69 22.16
C ALA A 200 -38.89 13.47 22.46
N PRO A 201 -38.20 13.40 23.61
CA PRO A 201 -37.06 14.23 23.96
C PRO A 201 -35.81 13.37 24.31
N VAL A 202 -34.64 13.96 24.10
CA VAL A 202 -33.35 13.44 24.56
C VAL A 202 -33.15 13.76 26.04
N GLU A 203 -33.20 12.74 26.90
CA GLU A 203 -32.77 12.89 28.29
C GLU A 203 -31.25 12.92 28.41
N VAL A 204 -30.80 14.01 29.02
CA VAL A 204 -29.43 14.31 29.42
C VAL A 204 -29.10 13.51 30.67
N ILE A 205 -28.09 12.64 30.60
CA ILE A 205 -27.45 12.08 31.80
C ILE A 205 -26.02 12.59 31.89
N LYS A 206 -25.80 13.29 33.00
CA LYS A 206 -24.63 14.03 33.42
C LYS A 206 -23.40 13.14 33.63
N SER A 207 -22.27 13.78 33.37
CA SER A 207 -20.91 13.46 33.80
C SER A 207 -20.75 13.27 35.32
N CYS A 208 -19.93 12.30 35.70
CA CYS A 208 -18.93 12.26 36.79
C CYS A 208 -18.36 10.82 36.78
N GLY A 209 -17.17 10.45 37.23
CA GLY A 209 -16.10 11.04 38.01
C GLY A 209 -15.05 9.93 38.20
N ALA A 210 -13.87 10.29 38.70
CA ALA A 210 -12.69 9.44 38.79
C ALA A 210 -12.76 8.27 39.79
N ALA A 211 -11.80 7.37 39.62
CA ALA A 211 -11.11 6.55 40.64
C ALA A 211 -11.88 5.37 41.28
N ASN A 212 -11.34 4.15 41.16
CA ASN A 212 -10.39 3.60 42.14
C ASN A 212 -10.07 2.13 41.86
N ASP A 213 -8.88 1.78 42.31
CA ASP A 213 -8.28 0.47 42.51
C ASP A 213 -9.22 -0.59 43.11
N LYS A 214 -8.96 -1.86 42.81
CA LYS A 214 -8.59 -2.86 43.84
C LYS A 214 -8.20 -4.21 43.25
N ASP A 215 -7.06 -4.64 43.74
CA ASP A 215 -6.50 -5.99 43.74
C ASP A 215 -7.47 -7.05 44.27
N ASP A 216 -7.28 -8.28 43.80
CA ASP A 216 -7.29 -9.51 44.61
C ASP A 216 -6.67 -10.63 43.74
N ASN A 217 -5.39 -10.93 43.93
CA ASN A 217 -4.86 -11.92 44.88
C ASN A 217 -4.93 -13.37 44.35
N ALA A 218 -3.78 -13.88 43.90
CA ALA A 218 -3.40 -15.27 44.16
C ALA A 218 -1.86 -15.41 44.16
N VAL A 219 -1.37 -15.72 45.36
CA VAL A 219 0.00 -15.94 45.81
C VAL A 219 0.71 -17.08 45.07
N ALA A 220 1.97 -16.85 44.69
CA ALA A 220 3.00 -17.90 44.68
C ALA A 220 4.35 -17.27 45.06
N LEU A 221 4.71 -17.44 46.33
CA LEU A 221 6.03 -17.19 46.88
C LEU A 221 7.02 -18.24 46.37
N ALA A 222 8.16 -17.80 45.84
CA ALA A 222 9.45 -18.47 46.01
C ALA A 222 10.55 -17.40 45.90
N VAL A 223 11.01 -16.97 47.07
CA VAL A 223 12.30 -16.31 47.30
C VAL A 223 13.42 -17.25 46.84
N LEU A 224 14.46 -16.71 46.19
CA LEU A 224 15.82 -16.70 46.71
C LEU A 224 16.72 -15.78 45.86
N ASP A 225 17.40 -14.93 46.61
CA ASP A 225 18.36 -13.90 46.27
C ASP A 225 19.72 -14.51 45.83
N SER A 226 20.50 -13.79 45.02
CA SER A 226 21.97 -13.72 45.05
C SER A 226 22.54 -13.08 43.78
N THR A 227 22.82 -11.79 43.92
CA THR A 227 24.04 -11.11 43.48
C THR A 227 25.18 -12.01 42.97
N LYS A 228 25.71 -11.72 41.76
CA LYS A 228 27.15 -11.72 41.49
C LYS A 228 27.53 -10.68 40.43
N GLU A 229 28.38 -9.77 40.89
CA GLU A 229 29.19 -8.87 40.09
C GLU A 229 30.26 -9.62 39.28
N ASN A 230 30.82 -8.88 38.32
CA ASN A 230 32.24 -8.86 37.94
C ASN A 230 32.74 -9.90 36.91
N VAL A 231 33.16 -9.42 35.74
CA VAL A 231 34.59 -9.11 35.44
C VAL A 231 34.74 -8.79 33.95
N SER A 232 35.24 -7.57 33.71
CA SER A 232 36.09 -7.08 32.63
C SER A 232 36.66 -8.09 31.63
N ARG A 233 36.52 -7.78 30.33
CA ARG A 233 37.67 -7.89 29.42
C ARG A 233 37.63 -6.84 28.32
N GLN A 234 38.51 -5.86 28.51
CA GLN A 234 38.92 -4.83 27.57
C GLN A 234 39.32 -5.48 26.23
N HIS A 235 38.71 -5.03 25.14
CA HIS A 235 39.28 -5.21 23.80
C HIS A 235 40.21 -4.03 23.50
N VAL A 236 41.37 -4.40 22.98
CA VAL A 236 42.60 -3.62 22.85
C VAL A 236 42.42 -2.46 21.87
N ARG A 237 43.02 -1.33 22.23
CA ARG A 237 43.20 -0.12 21.43
C ARG A 237 43.99 -0.40 20.14
N GLY A 238 43.82 0.51 19.18
CA GLY A 238 44.30 0.38 17.82
C GLY A 238 45.82 0.35 17.64
N LYS A 239 46.18 0.02 16.40
CA LYS A 239 47.45 0.44 15.79
C LYS A 239 47.12 1.08 14.44
N SER A 240 47.27 2.39 14.42
CA SER A 240 47.49 3.24 13.26
C SER A 240 48.98 3.48 13.11
N SER A 241 49.51 3.33 11.90
CA SER A 241 50.71 3.96 11.30
C SER A 241 51.30 2.97 10.30
N ASN A 242 51.17 3.20 8.99
CA ASN A 242 52.05 4.02 8.14
C ASN A 242 53.48 3.48 8.03
N GLU A 243 54.06 3.68 6.84
CA GLU A 243 55.41 3.34 6.38
C GLU A 243 55.49 1.93 5.73
N THR A 244 55.99 1.70 4.51
CA THR A 244 56.95 2.46 3.68
C THR A 244 56.96 1.92 2.23
N ALA A 245 57.41 2.79 1.32
CA ALA A 245 58.19 2.50 0.10
C ALA A 245 57.53 1.84 -1.13
N PHE A 246 57.12 2.71 -2.04
CA PHE A 246 57.28 2.57 -3.49
C PHE A 246 58.74 2.23 -3.85
N ALA A 247 58.98 1.17 -4.61
CA ALA A 247 60.18 1.04 -5.44
C ALA A 247 59.88 0.21 -6.69
N ARG A 248 60.35 0.74 -7.82
CA ARG A 248 60.11 0.35 -9.21
C ARG A 248 60.87 -0.93 -9.59
N ALA A 249 60.31 -1.69 -10.52
CA ALA A 249 61.11 -2.49 -11.46
C ALA A 249 60.40 -2.50 -12.82
N SER A 250 60.93 -1.70 -13.74
CA SER A 250 60.68 -1.80 -15.18
C SER A 250 61.98 -2.26 -15.82
N THR A 251 61.94 -3.40 -16.51
CA THR A 251 63.00 -3.88 -17.40
C THR A 251 62.29 -4.57 -18.57
N ILE A 252 62.12 -3.85 -19.69
CA ILE A 252 62.81 -4.03 -20.98
C ILE A 252 62.47 -5.37 -21.65
N ALA A 253 61.67 -5.27 -22.72
CA ALA A 253 61.71 -6.18 -23.85
C ALA A 253 62.01 -5.32 -25.09
N ALA A 254 63.14 -5.64 -25.73
CA ALA A 254 63.43 -5.33 -27.13
C ALA A 254 63.40 -6.66 -27.88
#